data_AF-A0A8J2WEI8-F1
#
_entry.id   AF-A0A8J2WEI8-F1
#
_cell.length_a   1.000
_cell.length_b   1.000
_cell.length_c   1.000
_cell.angle_alpha   90.00
_cell.angle_beta   90.00
_cell.angle_gamma   90.00
#
_symmetry.space_group_name_H-M   'P 1'
#
loop_
_entity.id
_entity.type
_entity.pdbx_description
1 polymer ?
#
loop_
_entity_poly.entity_id
_entity_poly.type
_entity_poly.pdbx_seq_one_letter_code
_entity_poly.pdbx_strand_id
1 'polypeptide(L)'
;MVCSRTFRKYDSCPVYTVSPNHIFLLMEIVLKEKHGIRKSDINLENKMNYDAVVRLRSPTVQKLIKENLKIINLILSSYTEKNLSPRERIYRIWMACGTSLSILAFLAQV
;
A
#
# COMPACT_ATOMS: atom_id res chain seq x y z
N MET A 1 22.95 -15.61 21.97
CA MET A 1 21.60 -16.09 22.33
C MET A 1 20.65 -15.65 21.22
N VAL A 2 20.41 -16.50 20.23
CA VAL A 2 19.66 -16.17 19.00
C VAL A 2 18.20 -16.53 19.23
N CYS A 3 17.33 -15.53 19.34
CA CYS A 3 15.89 -15.75 19.47
C CYS A 3 15.30 -15.94 18.07
N SER A 4 15.45 -17.16 17.53
CA SER A 4 14.74 -17.62 16.36
C SER A 4 13.32 -18.02 16.76
N ARG A 5 12.36 -17.10 16.69
CA ARG A 5 10.93 -17.45 16.67
C ARG A 5 10.27 -16.91 15.40
N THR A 6 10.06 -17.86 14.51
CA THR A 6 9.25 -17.85 13.30
C THR A 6 7.95 -17.04 13.42
N PHE A 7 7.95 -15.80 12.93
CA PHE A 7 6.75 -15.06 12.54
C PHE A 7 6.46 -15.32 11.05
N ARG A 8 6.19 -16.57 10.67
CA ARG A 8 5.73 -16.95 9.31
C ARG A 8 4.25 -17.33 9.34
N LYS A 9 3.37 -16.40 9.71
CA LYS A 9 1.91 -16.62 9.68
C LYS A 9 1.14 -15.55 8.90
N TYR A 10 1.82 -14.75 8.08
CA TYR A 10 1.21 -13.70 7.28
C TYR A 10 1.52 -13.83 5.77
N ASP A 11 1.85 -15.04 5.29
CA ASP A 11 2.20 -15.29 3.88
C ASP A 11 0.97 -15.48 2.98
N SER A 12 -0.25 -15.53 3.53
CA SER A 12 -1.46 -15.41 2.72
C SER A 12 -1.66 -13.95 2.34
N CYS A 13 -1.29 -13.56 1.11
CA CYS A 13 -1.65 -12.25 0.57
C CYS A 13 -3.16 -12.05 0.70
N PRO A 14 -3.64 -11.07 1.49
CA PRO A 14 -5.04 -10.74 1.50
C PRO A 14 -5.46 -10.39 0.07
N VAL A 15 -6.62 -10.89 -0.36
CA VAL A 15 -7.22 -10.43 -1.62
C VAL A 15 -7.71 -9.01 -1.36
N TYR A 16 -6.90 -8.01 -1.74
CA TYR A 16 -7.27 -6.62 -1.59
C TYR A 16 -8.18 -6.20 -2.73
N THR A 17 -9.41 -5.78 -2.41
CA THR A 17 -10.30 -5.13 -3.38
C THR A 17 -9.84 -3.70 -3.61
N VAL A 18 -9.39 -3.39 -4.82
CA VAL A 18 -8.92 -2.05 -5.18
C VAL A 18 -10.09 -1.23 -5.73
N SER A 19 -10.43 -0.11 -5.09
CA SER A 19 -11.40 0.87 -5.59
C SER A 19 -10.67 2.05 -6.26
N PRO A 20 -11.36 2.87 -7.09
CA PRO A 20 -10.79 4.08 -7.67
C PRO A 20 -10.22 5.06 -6.63
N ASN A 21 -10.83 5.11 -5.44
CA ASN A 21 -10.35 5.95 -4.34
C ASN A 21 -8.92 5.61 -3.90
N HIS A 22 -8.51 4.33 -3.98
CA HIS A 22 -7.13 3.96 -3.66
C HIS A 22 -6.13 4.54 -4.68
N ILE A 23 -6.55 4.70 -5.93
CA ILE A 23 -5.73 5.31 -6.98
C ILE A 23 -5.66 6.83 -6.77
N PHE A 24 -6.77 7.46 -6.39
CA PHE A 24 -6.77 8.88 -6.01
C PHE A 24 -5.83 9.16 -4.83
N LEU A 25 -5.94 8.37 -3.75
CA LEU A 25 -5.06 8.49 -2.60
C LEU A 25 -3.58 8.27 -2.98
N LEU A 26 -3.30 7.30 -3.86
CA LEU A 26 -1.95 7.09 -4.38
C LEU A 26 -1.42 8.34 -5.08
N MET A 27 -2.25 9.01 -5.90
CA MET A 27 -1.86 10.23 -6.61
C MET A 27 -1.66 11.45 -5.71
N GLU A 28 -2.27 11.45 -4.52
CA GLU A 28 -2.06 12.51 -3.52
C GLU A 28 -0.79 12.28 -2.69
N ILE A 29 -0.50 11.03 -2.36
CA ILE A 29 0.60 10.67 -1.45
C ILE A 29 1.93 10.53 -2.22
N VAL A 30 1.91 10.00 -3.44
CA VAL A 30 3.10 9.69 -4.24
C VAL A 30 3.26 10.69 -5.37
N LEU A 31 4.49 11.13 -5.64
CA LEU A 31 4.79 12.03 -6.74
C LEU A 31 4.50 11.39 -8.11
N LYS A 32 4.02 12.21 -9.05
CA LYS A 32 3.66 11.82 -10.42
C LYS A 32 4.75 11.03 -11.14
N GLU A 33 6.01 11.38 -10.91
CA GLU A 33 7.16 10.75 -11.55
C GLU A 33 7.33 9.27 -11.15
N LYS A 34 6.83 8.90 -9.96
CA LYS A 34 7.01 7.56 -9.41
C LYS A 34 5.85 6.62 -9.71
N HIS A 35 4.63 7.16 -9.84
CA HIS A 35 3.48 6.35 -10.22
C HIS A 35 3.11 6.47 -11.71
N GLY A 36 3.44 7.56 -12.40
CA GLY A 36 3.23 7.73 -13.86
C GLY A 36 1.78 7.93 -14.32
N ILE A 37 0.83 8.00 -13.39
CA ILE A 37 -0.62 8.13 -13.66
C ILE A 37 -1.00 9.59 -13.86
N ARG A 38 -1.86 9.87 -14.85
CA ARG A 38 -2.43 11.20 -15.11
C ARG A 38 -3.83 11.31 -14.51
N LYS A 39 -4.28 12.52 -14.18
CA LYS A 39 -5.67 12.74 -13.71
C LYS A 39 -6.72 12.27 -14.72
N SER A 40 -6.41 12.39 -16.02
CA SER A 40 -7.25 11.90 -17.12
C SER A 40 -7.39 10.37 -17.16
N ASP A 41 -6.45 9.62 -16.54
CA ASP A 41 -6.44 8.16 -16.59
C ASP A 41 -7.49 7.54 -15.66
N ILE A 42 -8.00 8.31 -14.70
CA ILE A 42 -9.06 7.88 -13.76
C ILE A 42 -10.44 8.30 -14.25
N ASN A 43 -10.54 9.05 -15.36
CA ASN A 43 -11.84 9.49 -15.86
C ASN A 43 -12.67 8.29 -16.35
N LEU A 44 -13.71 7.95 -15.60
CA LEU A 44 -14.62 6.81 -15.87
C LEU A 44 -15.52 7.04 -17.09
N GLU A 45 -15.63 8.28 -17.59
CA GLU A 45 -16.37 8.61 -18.81
C GLU A 45 -15.65 8.06 -20.06
N ASN A 46 -14.31 8.06 -20.05
CA ASN A 46 -13.51 7.58 -21.17
C ASN A 46 -13.13 6.10 -21.00
N LYS A 47 -14.13 5.23 -21.18
CA LYS A 47 -14.00 3.76 -21.02
C LYS A 47 -13.05 3.09 -22.02
N MET A 48 -12.62 3.79 -23.08
CA MET A 48 -11.77 3.23 -24.14
C MET A 48 -10.33 3.76 -24.12
N ASN A 49 -9.90 4.41 -23.03
CA ASN A 49 -8.51 4.83 -22.89
C ASN A 49 -7.60 3.65 -22.52
N TYR A 50 -7.23 2.85 -23.53
CA TYR A 50 -6.34 1.69 -23.36
C TYR A 50 -4.98 2.07 -22.77
N ASP A 51 -4.45 3.23 -23.13
CA ASP A 51 -3.20 3.76 -22.58
C ASP A 51 -3.28 3.98 -21.06
N ALA A 52 -4.41 4.48 -20.56
CA ALA A 52 -4.65 4.61 -19.13
C ALA A 52 -4.67 3.25 -18.44
N VAL A 53 -5.32 2.25 -19.04
CA VAL A 53 -5.37 0.88 -18.50
C VAL A 53 -3.96 0.27 -18.42
N VAL A 54 -3.13 0.47 -19.45
CA VAL A 54 -1.74 -0.01 -19.45
C VAL A 54 -0.93 0.64 -18.33
N ARG A 55 -1.04 1.97 -18.16
CA ARG A 55 -0.36 2.69 -17.06
C ARG A 55 -0.82 2.21 -15.68
N LEU A 56 -2.12 2.05 -15.48
CA LEU A 56 -2.71 1.55 -14.23
C LEU A 56 -2.29 0.11 -13.91
N ARG A 57 -2.11 -0.72 -14.94
CA ARG A 57 -1.60 -2.09 -14.80
C ARG A 57 -0.10 -2.19 -14.63
N SER A 58 0.64 -1.08 -14.66
CA SER A 58 2.09 -1.13 -14.51
C SER A 58 2.49 -1.80 -13.18
N PRO A 59 3.57 -2.61 -13.17
CA PRO A 59 4.00 -3.34 -11.97
C PRO A 59 4.37 -2.38 -10.82
N THR A 60 4.89 -1.19 -11.16
CA THR A 60 5.20 -0.13 -10.20
C THR A 60 3.95 0.35 -9.48
N VAL A 61 2.88 0.69 -10.21
CA VAL A 61 1.60 1.11 -9.62
C VAL A 61 1.00 0.00 -8.78
N GLN A 62 1.00 -1.25 -9.28
CA GLN A 62 0.49 -2.38 -8.51
C GLN A 62 1.25 -2.59 -7.19
N LYS A 63 2.58 -2.44 -7.21
CA LYS A 63 3.43 -2.54 -6.03
C LYS A 63 3.09 -1.43 -5.02
N LEU A 64 3.02 -0.18 -5.48
CA LEU A 64 2.70 0.97 -4.63
C LEU A 64 1.30 0.85 -4.00
N ILE A 65 0.30 0.39 -4.75
CA ILE A 65 -1.06 0.16 -4.23
C ILE A 65 -1.04 -0.96 -3.17
N LYS A 66 -0.37 -2.08 -3.45
CA LYS A 66 -0.28 -3.20 -2.49
C LYS A 66 0.41 -2.78 -1.19
N GLU A 67 1.48 -2.00 -1.28
CA GLU A 67 2.21 -1.49 -0.11
C GLU A 67 1.33 -0.55 0.73
N ASN A 68 0.63 0.40 0.09
CA ASN A 68 -0.30 1.29 0.79
C ASN A 68 -1.45 0.52 1.44
N LEU A 69 -2.06 -0.44 0.75
CA LEU A 69 -3.15 -1.25 1.31
C LEU A 69 -2.67 -2.13 2.47
N LYS A 70 -1.43 -2.61 2.43
CA LYS A 70 -0.81 -3.33 3.55
C LYS A 70 -0.64 -2.42 4.76
N ILE A 71 -0.18 -1.18 4.57
CA ILE A 71 -0.04 -0.20 5.66
C ILE A 71 -1.41 0.13 6.28
N ILE A 72 -2.40 0.43 5.44
CA ILE A 72 -3.77 0.71 5.89
C ILE A 72 -4.32 -0.47 6.69
N ASN A 73 -4.14 -1.71 6.21
CA ASN A 73 -4.60 -2.89 6.94
C ASN A 73 -3.85 -3.14 8.25
N LEU A 74 -2.54 -2.88 8.31
CA LEU A 74 -1.78 -2.98 9.56
C LEU A 74 -2.33 -2.00 10.61
N ILE A 75 -2.61 -0.77 10.19
CA ILE A 75 -3.21 0.25 11.05
C ILE A 75 -4.62 -0.16 11.46
N LEU A 76 -5.52 -0.43 10.51
CA LEU A 76 -6.91 -0.78 10.80
C LEU A 76 -7.01 -2.00 11.72
N SER A 77 -6.28 -3.07 11.40
CA SER A 77 -6.29 -4.29 12.19
C SER A 77 -5.76 -4.07 13.62
N SER A 78 -4.83 -3.13 13.82
CA SER A 78 -4.36 -2.77 15.16
C SER A 78 -5.44 -2.15 16.05
N TYR A 79 -6.48 -1.54 15.46
CA TYR A 79 -7.61 -0.95 16.18
C TYR A 79 -8.81 -1.90 16.25
N THR A 80 -9.14 -2.58 15.16
CA THR A 80 -10.39 -3.36 15.02
C THR A 80 -10.32 -4.75 15.64
N GLU A 81 -9.16 -5.42 15.62
CA GLU A 81 -9.05 -6.76 16.20
C GLU A 81 -9.06 -6.69 17.73
N LYS A 82 -10.13 -7.18 18.36
CA LYS A 82 -10.29 -7.17 19.83
C LYS A 82 -9.32 -8.10 20.56
N ASN A 83 -8.89 -9.18 19.91
CA ASN A 83 -8.06 -10.23 20.50
C ASN A 83 -6.55 -9.92 20.50
N LEU A 84 -6.16 -8.73 20.03
CA LEU A 84 -4.76 -8.30 20.01
C LEU A 84 -4.30 -7.81 21.37
N SER A 85 -3.15 -8.33 21.82
CA SER A 85 -2.46 -7.78 22.99
C SER A 85 -1.97 -6.33 22.71
N PRO A 86 -1.87 -5.47 23.74
CA PRO A 86 -1.38 -4.10 23.57
C PRO A 86 -0.02 -4.03 22.86
N ARG A 87 0.87 -4.99 23.16
CA ARG A 87 2.19 -5.10 22.53
C ARG A 87 2.10 -5.34 21.02
N GLU A 88 1.21 -6.22 20.57
CA GLU A 88 1.03 -6.51 19.15
C GLU A 88 0.40 -5.34 18.40
N ARG A 89 -0.49 -4.59 19.05
CA ARG A 89 -1.06 -3.35 18.47
C ARG A 89 0.04 -2.32 18.19
N ILE A 90 0.88 -2.04 19.20
CA ILE A 90 2.03 -1.13 19.06
C ILE A 90 2.98 -1.64 17.98
N TYR A 91 3.26 -2.94 17.95
CA TYR A 91 4.12 -3.53 16.91
C TYR A 91 3.56 -3.35 15.50
N ARG A 92 2.25 -3.56 15.28
CA ARG A 92 1.62 -3.35 13.96
C ARG A 92 1.67 -1.88 13.52
N ILE A 93 1.42 -0.95 14.44
CA ILE A 93 1.53 0.50 14.18
C ILE A 93 2.99 0.87 13.85
N TRP A 94 3.94 0.39 14.66
CA TRP A 94 5.37 0.61 14.42
C TRP A 94 5.80 0.08 13.06
N MET A 95 5.38 -1.13 12.69
CA MET A 95 5.67 -1.72 11.39
C MET A 95 5.10 -0.89 10.25
N ALA A 96 3.86 -0.39 10.38
CA ALA A 96 3.25 0.51 9.41
C ALA A 96 4.05 1.81 9.21
N CYS A 97 4.50 2.43 10.30
CA CYS A 97 5.37 3.62 10.28
C CYS A 97 6.78 3.33 9.73
N GLY A 98 7.37 2.17 10.06
CA GLY A 98 8.67 1.77 9.53
C GLY A 98 8.63 1.56 8.02
N THR A 99 7.55 0.97 7.51
CA THR A 99 7.34 0.85 6.06
C THR A 99 7.11 2.20 5.38
N SER A 100 6.44 3.16 6.02
CA SER A 100 6.30 4.51 5.44
C SER A 100 7.64 5.25 5.38
N LEU A 101 8.54 5.05 6.35
CA LEU A 101 9.92 5.54 6.29
C LEU A 101 10.75 4.89 5.18
N SER A 102 10.57 3.60 4.90
CA SER A 102 11.24 2.96 3.76
C SER A 102 10.69 3.43 2.41
N ILE A 103 9.39 3.75 2.34
CA ILE A 103 8.80 4.41 1.16
C ILE A 103 9.39 5.80 1.02
N LEU A 104 9.40 6.62 2.09
CA LEU A 104 10.04 7.95 2.08
C LEU A 104 11.55 7.91 1.74
N ALA A 105 12.28 6.88 2.19
CA ALA A 105 13.69 6.69 1.87
C ALA A 105 13.90 6.27 0.40
N PHE A 106 13.03 5.40 -0.14
CA PHE A 106 12.98 5.10 -1.58
C PHE A 106 12.53 6.34 -2.38
N LEU A 107 11.74 7.23 -1.77
CA LEU A 107 11.36 8.52 -2.33
C LEU A 107 12.52 9.54 -2.33
N ALA A 108 13.55 9.36 -1.50
CA ALA A 108 14.68 10.29 -1.36
C ALA A 108 15.95 9.90 -2.15
N GLN A 109 16.00 8.68 -2.72
CA GLN A 109 17.14 8.17 -3.50
C GLN A 109 16.99 8.35 -5.03
N VAL A 110 15.89 8.97 -5.48
CA VAL A 110 15.61 9.35 -6.88
C VAL A 110 15.02 10.74 -6.85
#